data_AF-A0A8H6VX00-F1
#
_entry.id   AF-A0A8H6VX00-F1
#
_cell.length_a   1.000
_cell.length_b   1.000
_cell.length_c   1.000
_cell.angle_alpha   90.00
_cell.angle_beta   90.00
_cell.angle_gamma   90.00
#
_symmetry.space_group_name_H-M   'P 1'
#
loop_
_entity.id
_entity.type
_entity.pdbx_description
1 polymer ?
#
loop_
_entity_poly.entity_id
_entity_poly.type
_entity_poly.pdbx_seq_one_letter_code
_entity_poly.pdbx_strand_id
1 'polypeptide(L)'
;MSGPSSAWSGPRLHQSTPADAVLFRRVLLGLIIPGGVLTTILLILYACAALQPISRRHLDRVSFRLLVYALVAHLVFCISFPISTINTKPGLACQFQAFFANGSLMYSAGMFFCVAINLPLVLAAKVNGQRMEKFYVLGVTTVCLACNVTPFAAGRFGLNPANFTCWYVDAPGPQLFRWMLGTQTVPLLLTSTGEVISFVVILVYLVGYELETRSFRHRIRGPEIMPMSLHPTSTFPTLELNLDTHNESKPDTSTHAQMTERERQRTRSAIRVFRSIVLRIGLYPLSSCLLNISTSVIDWHLASDPQRTEVNWRVNLVDLAIYSSRPLIYGILAATDPAFIRAMSALYYDSLTSSDDPESPSPNTTTTTRNDGQRRTTRIWWPRRHRSRHDTGYLSTIVDLDYGQDSMTASAFASPSATTSMSTPEERRNERKESKEEGVVELQDSELRARQLRPRGDLVVSEAVGEDVHAGIDVQEDADREAMGRLVSQI
;
A
#
# COMPACT_ATOMS: atom_id res chain seq x y z
N MET A 1 50.72 -36.86 -33.29
CA MET A 1 49.79 -37.16 -32.19
C MET A 1 48.60 -36.22 -32.34
N SER A 2 47.58 -36.67 -33.05
CA SER A 2 46.31 -36.00 -33.29
C SER A 2 45.35 -36.43 -32.19
N GLY A 3 45.16 -35.59 -31.18
CA GLY A 3 44.20 -35.85 -30.10
C GLY A 3 42.76 -35.83 -30.65
N PRO A 4 41.85 -36.69 -30.14
CA PRO A 4 40.47 -36.67 -30.56
C PRO A 4 39.83 -35.35 -30.13
N SER A 5 39.41 -34.57 -31.13
CA SER A 5 38.57 -33.39 -30.95
C SER A 5 37.26 -33.84 -30.30
N SER A 6 37.20 -33.81 -28.97
CA SER A 6 35.95 -34.01 -28.24
C SER A 6 35.00 -32.90 -28.68
N ALA A 7 34.04 -33.26 -29.52
CA ALA A 7 32.98 -32.38 -29.96
C ALA A 7 32.24 -31.89 -28.71
N TRP A 8 32.62 -30.71 -28.22
CA TRP A 8 31.88 -29.98 -27.21
C TRP A 8 30.51 -29.67 -27.81
N SER A 9 29.53 -30.50 -27.49
CA SER A 9 28.13 -30.17 -27.69
C SER A 9 27.81 -29.03 -26.75
N GLY A 10 28.02 -27.80 -27.21
CA GLY A 10 27.63 -26.60 -26.49
C GLY A 10 26.16 -26.69 -26.04
N PRO A 11 25.79 -25.99 -24.96
CA PRO A 11 24.42 -25.99 -24.45
C PRO A 11 23.45 -25.69 -25.59
N ARG A 12 22.46 -26.58 -25.78
CA ARG A 12 21.43 -26.42 -26.81
C ARG A 12 20.62 -25.18 -26.46
N LEU A 13 20.78 -24.11 -27.25
CA LEU A 13 19.95 -22.92 -27.17
C LEU A 13 18.48 -23.32 -27.36
N HIS A 14 17.64 -23.00 -26.37
CA HIS A 14 16.21 -23.28 -26.47
C HIS A 14 15.60 -22.38 -27.55
N GLN A 15 15.22 -22.98 -28.68
CA GLN A 15 14.41 -22.29 -29.69
C GLN A 15 12.96 -22.33 -29.24
N SER A 16 12.37 -21.16 -29.01
CA SER A 16 10.96 -21.02 -28.63
C SER A 16 10.08 -21.73 -29.66
N THR A 17 9.33 -22.75 -29.22
CA THR A 17 8.42 -23.48 -30.10
C THR A 17 7.10 -22.71 -30.24
N PRO A 18 6.31 -22.93 -31.31
CA PRO A 18 4.96 -22.39 -31.40
C PRO A 18 4.06 -22.76 -30.21
N ALA A 19 4.30 -23.92 -29.59
CA ALA A 19 3.58 -24.36 -28.39
C ALA A 19 3.88 -23.46 -27.18
N ASP A 20 5.14 -23.05 -27.01
CA ASP A 20 5.57 -22.15 -25.93
C ASP A 20 4.87 -20.79 -26.03
N ALA A 21 4.74 -20.25 -27.24
CA ALA A 21 4.03 -18.99 -27.49
C ALA A 21 2.52 -19.10 -27.17
N VAL A 22 1.89 -20.22 -27.51
CA VAL A 22 0.49 -20.49 -27.16
C VAL A 22 0.31 -20.60 -25.65
N LEU A 23 1.21 -21.29 -24.96
CA LEU A 23 1.16 -21.44 -23.50
C LEU A 23 1.35 -20.08 -22.81
N PHE A 24 2.36 -19.30 -23.22
CA PHE A 24 2.59 -17.94 -22.72
C PHE A 24 1.33 -17.08 -22.85
N ARG A 25 0.70 -17.09 -24.03
CA ARG A 25 -0.54 -16.36 -24.29
C ARG A 25 -1.70 -16.85 -23.42
N ARG A 26 -1.83 -18.16 -23.21
CA ARG A 26 -2.89 -18.74 -22.35
C ARG A 26 -2.72 -18.35 -20.89
N VAL A 27 -1.50 -18.44 -20.35
CA VAL A 27 -1.21 -18.04 -18.96
C VAL A 27 -1.48 -16.56 -18.77
N LEU A 28 -0.99 -15.72 -19.70
CA LEU A 28 -1.23 -14.29 -19.70
C LEU A 28 -2.73 -13.97 -19.67
N LEU A 29 -3.47 -14.41 -20.70
CA LEU A 29 -4.89 -14.09 -20.83
C LEU A 29 -5.72 -14.71 -19.69
N GLY A 30 -5.37 -15.91 -19.25
CA GLY A 30 -6.06 -16.63 -18.18
C GLY A 30 -5.97 -15.97 -16.82
N LEU A 31 -4.90 -15.20 -16.54
CA LEU A 31 -4.73 -14.49 -15.26
C LEU A 31 -5.08 -13.00 -15.35
N ILE A 32 -4.68 -12.33 -16.43
CA ILE A 32 -4.85 -10.89 -16.55
C ILE A 32 -6.30 -10.49 -16.85
N ILE A 33 -7.05 -11.28 -17.63
CA ILE A 33 -8.43 -10.96 -17.98
C ILE A 33 -9.32 -11.05 -16.73
N PRO A 34 -9.31 -12.13 -15.93
CA PRO A 34 -10.11 -12.18 -14.70
C PRO A 34 -9.73 -11.06 -13.72
N GLY A 35 -8.44 -10.76 -13.58
CA GLY A 35 -7.97 -9.66 -12.74
C GLY A 35 -8.48 -8.29 -13.22
N GLY A 36 -8.43 -8.02 -14.53
CA GLY A 36 -8.95 -6.80 -15.13
C GLY A 36 -10.46 -6.67 -15.01
N VAL A 37 -11.21 -7.75 -15.23
CA VAL A 37 -12.67 -7.79 -15.05
C VAL A 37 -13.05 -7.52 -13.60
N LEU A 38 -12.41 -8.20 -12.64
CA LEU A 38 -12.64 -7.98 -11.21
C LEU A 38 -12.35 -6.53 -10.81
N THR A 39 -11.21 -6.00 -11.24
CA THR A 39 -10.82 -4.60 -10.97
C THR A 39 -11.83 -3.61 -11.55
N THR A 40 -12.32 -3.87 -12.77
CA THR A 40 -13.34 -3.03 -13.42
C THR A 40 -14.66 -3.05 -12.65
N ILE A 41 -15.13 -4.24 -12.26
CA ILE A 41 -16.35 -4.38 -11.46
C ILE A 41 -16.22 -3.60 -10.15
N LEU A 42 -15.09 -3.72 -9.46
CA LEU A 42 -14.85 -3.01 -8.20
C LEU A 42 -14.82 -1.49 -8.37
N LEU A 43 -14.21 -0.99 -9.44
CA LEU A 43 -14.20 0.44 -9.73
C LEU A 43 -15.61 0.97 -10.08
N ILE A 44 -16.43 0.19 -10.77
CA ILE A 44 -17.83 0.52 -11.05
C ILE A 44 -18.63 0.55 -9.75
N LEU A 45 -18.53 -0.49 -8.92
CA LEU A 45 -19.22 -0.56 -7.63
C LEU A 45 -18.79 0.59 -6.70
N TYR A 46 -17.50 0.92 -6.70
CA TYR A 46 -16.99 2.10 -6.01
C TYR A 46 -17.62 3.39 -6.53
N ALA A 47 -17.67 3.58 -7.85
CA ALA A 47 -18.30 4.76 -8.45
C ALA A 47 -19.77 4.87 -8.04
N CYS A 48 -20.53 3.78 -8.11
CA CYS A 48 -21.92 3.71 -7.65
C CYS A 48 -22.05 4.10 -6.17
N ALA A 49 -21.21 3.53 -5.30
CA ALA A 49 -21.22 3.85 -3.87
C ALA A 49 -20.75 5.29 -3.58
N ALA A 50 -19.88 5.87 -4.40
CA ALA A 50 -19.40 7.24 -4.26
C ALA A 50 -20.44 8.29 -4.69
N LEU A 51 -21.38 7.92 -5.58
CA LEU A 51 -22.50 8.78 -5.98
C LEU A 51 -23.54 8.96 -4.86
N GLN A 52 -23.63 8.00 -3.93
CA GLN A 52 -24.58 8.06 -2.82
C GLN A 52 -23.99 8.78 -1.59
N PRO A 53 -24.67 9.81 -1.05
CA PRO A 53 -24.13 10.62 0.05
C PRO A 53 -23.97 9.82 1.35
N ILE A 54 -24.80 8.80 1.57
CA ILE A 54 -24.75 7.91 2.75
C ILE A 54 -23.48 7.04 2.67
N SER A 55 -23.31 6.29 1.59
CA SER A 55 -22.16 5.42 1.36
C SER A 55 -20.83 6.19 1.26
N ARG A 56 -20.84 7.41 0.69
CA ARG A 56 -19.65 8.25 0.53
C ARG A 56 -18.91 8.54 1.85
N ARG A 57 -19.63 8.64 2.98
CA ARG A 57 -19.00 8.87 4.30
C ARG A 57 -18.07 7.72 4.69
N HIS A 58 -18.42 6.49 4.33
CA HIS A 58 -17.60 5.32 4.60
C HIS A 58 -16.37 5.21 3.68
N LEU A 59 -16.42 5.86 2.51
CA LEU A 59 -15.36 5.83 1.49
C LEU A 59 -14.33 6.96 1.64
N ASP A 60 -14.55 7.96 2.49
CA ASP A 60 -13.67 9.14 2.63
C ASP A 60 -12.32 8.85 3.34
N ARG A 61 -12.01 7.57 3.59
CA ARG A 61 -10.74 7.14 4.17
C ARG A 61 -9.61 7.32 3.15
N VAL A 62 -8.55 8.04 3.54
CA VAL A 62 -7.38 8.31 2.68
C VAL A 62 -6.77 7.02 2.11
N SER A 63 -6.54 6.01 2.95
CA SER A 63 -5.98 4.73 2.49
C SER A 63 -6.86 4.03 1.45
N PHE A 64 -8.18 4.22 1.53
CA PHE A 64 -9.11 3.66 0.55
C PHE A 64 -9.06 4.44 -0.77
N ARG A 65 -8.93 5.77 -0.72
CA ARG A 65 -8.72 6.60 -1.92
C ARG A 65 -7.40 6.27 -2.63
N LEU A 66 -6.32 6.07 -1.87
CA LEU A 66 -5.04 5.59 -2.41
C LEU A 66 -5.16 4.20 -3.05
N LEU A 67 -5.92 3.28 -2.44
CA LEU A 67 -6.22 1.98 -3.02
C LEU A 67 -6.97 2.10 -4.36
N VAL A 68 -7.94 3.00 -4.46
CA VAL A 68 -8.63 3.27 -5.74
C VAL A 68 -7.66 3.77 -6.80
N TYR A 69 -6.71 4.65 -6.47
CA TYR A 69 -5.66 5.08 -7.41
C TYR A 69 -4.80 3.90 -7.87
N ALA A 70 -4.43 2.99 -6.95
CA ALA A 70 -3.70 1.77 -7.29
C ALA A 70 -4.50 0.86 -8.25
N LEU A 71 -5.81 0.68 -8.00
CA LEU A 71 -6.70 -0.12 -8.85
C LEU A 71 -6.88 0.49 -10.25
N VAL A 72 -7.00 1.82 -10.35
CA VAL A 72 -7.07 2.51 -11.65
C VAL A 72 -5.78 2.28 -12.44
N ALA A 73 -4.61 2.42 -11.81
CA ALA A 73 -3.34 2.12 -12.45
C ALA A 73 -3.24 0.63 -12.86
N HIS A 74 -3.69 -0.29 -12.02
CA HIS A 74 -3.75 -1.72 -12.39
C HIS A 74 -4.69 -2.00 -13.56
N LEU A 75 -5.81 -1.29 -13.67
CA LEU A 75 -6.70 -1.42 -14.83
C LEU A 75 -6.00 -0.95 -16.11
N VAL A 76 -5.24 0.14 -16.05
CA VAL A 76 -4.41 0.59 -17.18
C VAL A 76 -3.39 -0.48 -17.55
N PHE A 77 -2.72 -1.10 -16.56
CA PHE A 77 -1.80 -2.22 -16.80
C PHE A 77 -2.50 -3.41 -17.48
N CYS A 78 -3.68 -3.81 -16.99
CA CYS A 78 -4.49 -4.89 -17.56
C CYS A 78 -4.90 -4.64 -19.01
N ILE A 79 -5.00 -3.39 -19.45
CA ILE A 79 -5.31 -3.02 -20.83
C ILE A 79 -4.01 -2.95 -21.65
N SER A 80 -3.01 -2.23 -21.15
CA SER A 80 -1.77 -1.98 -21.87
C SER A 80 -0.94 -3.25 -22.09
N PHE A 81 -0.92 -4.19 -21.15
CA PHE A 81 -0.06 -5.37 -21.25
C PHE A 81 -0.56 -6.41 -22.28
N PRO A 82 -1.84 -6.81 -22.35
CA PRO A 82 -2.29 -7.72 -23.40
C PRO A 82 -2.14 -7.13 -24.80
N ILE A 83 -2.42 -5.84 -24.97
CA ILE A 83 -2.25 -5.17 -26.26
C ILE A 83 -0.75 -5.23 -26.69
N SER A 84 0.20 -5.28 -25.74
CA SER A 84 1.66 -5.29 -26.03
C SER A 84 2.12 -6.60 -26.63
N THR A 85 1.34 -7.65 -26.41
CA THR A 85 1.54 -8.97 -27.00
C THR A 85 0.85 -9.14 -28.35
N ILE A 86 -0.12 -8.28 -28.68
CA ILE A 86 -0.84 -8.30 -29.95
C ILE A 86 -0.12 -7.42 -30.98
N ASN A 87 0.45 -6.30 -30.54
CA ASN A 87 1.19 -5.37 -31.39
C ASN A 87 2.60 -5.91 -31.69
N THR A 88 2.72 -6.66 -32.78
CA THR A 88 4.01 -7.21 -33.24
C THR A 88 4.78 -6.30 -34.20
N LYS A 89 4.25 -5.10 -34.49
CA LYS A 89 4.87 -4.16 -35.44
C LYS A 89 5.73 -3.13 -34.70
N PRO A 90 6.98 -2.90 -35.14
CA PRO A 90 7.78 -1.80 -34.60
C PRO A 90 7.12 -0.47 -34.95
N GLY A 91 7.10 0.48 -34.01
CA GLY A 91 6.53 1.81 -34.20
C GLY A 91 6.23 2.53 -32.89
N LEU A 92 5.80 3.80 -32.98
CA LEU A 92 5.48 4.63 -31.81
C LEU A 92 4.43 4.01 -30.90
N ALA A 93 3.42 3.33 -31.47
CA ALA A 93 2.39 2.64 -30.70
C ALA A 93 2.99 1.61 -29.73
N CYS A 94 4.01 0.87 -30.17
CA CYS A 94 4.72 -0.12 -29.36
C CYS A 94 5.51 0.54 -28.22
N GLN A 95 6.12 1.71 -28.47
CA GLN A 95 6.85 2.46 -27.44
C GLN A 95 5.91 3.03 -26.37
N PHE A 96 4.81 3.67 -26.78
CA PHE A 96 3.80 4.20 -25.86
C PHE A 96 3.19 3.09 -25.02
N GLN A 97 2.97 1.93 -25.61
CA GLN A 97 2.46 0.77 -24.93
C GLN A 97 3.39 0.27 -23.83
N ALA A 98 4.68 0.09 -24.12
CA ALA A 98 5.67 -0.29 -23.11
C ALA A 98 5.74 0.77 -21.99
N PHE A 99 5.68 2.05 -22.35
CA PHE A 99 5.62 3.16 -21.40
C PHE A 99 4.41 3.07 -20.46
N PHE A 100 3.19 2.85 -20.98
CA PHE A 100 2.01 2.72 -20.14
C PHE A 100 2.01 1.44 -19.30
N ALA A 101 2.46 0.31 -19.85
CA ALA A 101 2.57 -0.93 -19.12
C ALA A 101 3.53 -0.81 -17.93
N ASN A 102 4.77 -0.35 -18.16
CA ASN A 102 5.75 -0.16 -17.08
C ASN A 102 5.35 0.96 -16.11
N GLY A 103 4.84 2.08 -16.63
CA GLY A 103 4.42 3.22 -15.81
C GLY A 103 3.25 2.90 -14.90
N SER A 104 2.23 2.21 -15.40
CA SER A 104 1.07 1.83 -14.59
C SER A 104 1.40 0.78 -13.52
N LEU A 105 2.28 -0.18 -13.85
CA LEU A 105 2.84 -1.14 -12.89
C LEU A 105 3.57 -0.41 -11.75
N MET A 106 4.50 0.48 -12.09
CA MET A 106 5.27 1.26 -11.13
C MET A 106 4.39 2.17 -10.27
N TYR A 107 3.44 2.87 -10.90
CA TYR A 107 2.53 3.76 -10.20
C TYR A 107 1.68 3.01 -9.19
N SER A 108 1.18 1.83 -9.55
CA SER A 108 0.35 1.03 -8.65
C SER A 108 1.15 0.52 -7.45
N ALA A 109 2.36 -0.01 -7.68
CA ALA A 109 3.27 -0.42 -6.60
C ALA A 109 3.60 0.75 -5.65
N GLY A 110 3.88 1.93 -6.20
CA GLY A 110 4.10 3.15 -5.39
C GLY A 110 2.89 3.54 -4.54
N MET A 111 1.66 3.36 -5.06
CA MET A 111 0.43 3.61 -4.31
C MET A 111 0.21 2.60 -3.17
N PHE A 112 0.50 1.32 -3.37
CA PHE A 112 0.45 0.33 -2.28
C PHE A 112 1.47 0.63 -1.19
N PHE A 113 2.68 1.05 -1.56
CA PHE A 113 3.65 1.54 -0.60
C PHE A 113 3.14 2.76 0.18
N CYS A 114 2.47 3.71 -0.47
CA CYS A 114 1.85 4.84 0.20
C CYS A 114 0.70 4.41 1.15
N VAL A 115 -0.07 3.38 0.80
CA VAL A 115 -1.07 2.77 1.71
C VAL A 115 -0.37 2.20 2.94
N ALA A 116 0.77 1.52 2.76
CA ALA A 116 1.57 0.93 3.83
C ALA A 116 2.12 1.99 4.79
N ILE A 117 2.74 3.06 4.26
CA ILE A 117 3.32 4.17 5.03
C ILE A 117 2.26 5.03 5.71
N ASN A 118 1.08 5.20 5.10
CA ASN A 118 0.04 6.05 5.68
C ASN A 118 -0.43 5.52 7.03
N LEU A 119 -0.39 4.21 7.28
CA LEU A 119 -0.81 3.67 8.57
C LEU A 119 0.11 4.05 9.74
N PRO A 120 1.43 3.77 9.75
CA PRO A 120 2.29 4.15 10.86
C PRO A 120 2.33 5.68 11.02
N LEU A 121 2.22 6.46 9.94
CA LEU A 121 2.13 7.91 10.04
C LEU A 121 0.87 8.39 10.77
N VAL A 122 -0.28 7.79 10.50
CA VAL A 122 -1.53 8.16 11.18
C VAL A 122 -1.59 7.61 12.60
N LEU A 123 -1.17 6.37 12.83
CA LEU A 123 -1.26 5.71 14.14
C LEU A 123 -0.16 6.13 15.10
N ALA A 124 1.11 6.02 14.69
CA ALA A 124 2.25 6.27 15.56
C ALA A 124 2.63 7.76 15.59
N ALA A 125 2.67 8.41 14.43
CA ALA A 125 3.10 9.82 14.34
C ALA A 125 1.94 10.83 14.44
N LYS A 126 0.68 10.38 14.53
CA LYS A 126 -0.53 11.22 14.61
C LYS A 126 -0.60 12.29 13.51
N VAL A 127 -0.04 12.00 12.33
CA VAL A 127 -0.05 12.91 11.19
C VAL A 127 -1.41 12.86 10.50
N ASN A 128 -1.91 14.04 10.07
CA ASN A 128 -3.15 14.11 9.31
C ASN A 128 -2.98 13.52 7.90
N GLY A 129 -3.43 12.27 7.72
CA GLY A 129 -3.35 11.55 6.44
C GLY A 129 -4.00 12.28 5.25
N GLN A 130 -5.03 13.11 5.47
CA GLN A 130 -5.69 13.85 4.38
C GLN A 130 -4.78 14.92 3.78
N ARG A 131 -3.87 15.50 4.58
CA ARG A 131 -2.87 16.43 4.06
C ARG A 131 -1.76 15.69 3.32
N MET A 132 -1.40 14.50 3.80
CA MET A 132 -0.36 13.66 3.20
C MET A 132 -0.74 13.08 1.85
N GLU A 133 -2.03 12.88 1.58
CA GLU A 133 -2.55 12.35 0.32
C GLU A 133 -1.98 13.05 -0.92
N LYS A 134 -1.93 14.39 -0.92
CA LYS A 134 -1.39 15.17 -2.05
C LYS A 134 0.09 14.89 -2.27
N PHE A 135 0.85 14.72 -1.19
CA PHE A 135 2.28 14.42 -1.25
C PHE A 135 2.54 12.99 -1.72
N TYR A 136 1.71 12.02 -1.32
CA TYR A 136 1.78 10.65 -1.83
C TYR A 136 1.57 10.61 -3.34
N VAL A 137 0.48 11.23 -3.81
CA VAL A 137 0.15 11.25 -5.25
C VAL A 137 1.24 11.97 -6.04
N LEU A 138 1.69 13.14 -5.56
CA LEU A 138 2.76 13.89 -6.23
C LEU A 138 4.06 13.10 -6.27
N GLY A 139 4.50 12.55 -5.13
CA GLY A 139 5.76 11.79 -5.03
C GLY A 139 5.78 10.55 -5.93
N VAL A 140 4.73 9.73 -5.88
CA VAL A 140 4.62 8.53 -6.73
C VAL A 140 4.56 8.91 -8.21
N THR A 141 3.84 9.97 -8.56
CA THR A 141 3.78 10.47 -9.95
C THR A 141 5.15 10.93 -10.43
N THR A 142 5.88 11.71 -9.63
CA THR A 142 7.21 12.20 -9.99
C THR A 142 8.20 11.06 -10.17
N VAL A 143 8.25 10.09 -9.24
CA VAL A 143 9.14 8.92 -9.35
C VAL A 143 8.78 8.07 -10.57
N CYS A 144 7.49 7.79 -10.78
CA CYS A 144 7.04 7.02 -11.94
C CYS A 144 7.39 7.70 -13.27
N LEU A 145 7.17 9.02 -13.38
CA LEU A 145 7.55 9.78 -14.57
C LEU A 145 9.06 9.79 -14.77
N ALA A 146 9.87 9.99 -13.72
CA ALA A 146 11.32 9.94 -13.83
C ALA A 146 11.79 8.58 -14.36
N CYS A 147 11.31 7.47 -13.78
CA CYS A 147 11.69 6.13 -14.20
C CYS A 147 11.21 5.74 -15.60
N ASN A 148 10.09 6.28 -16.10
CA ASN A 148 9.52 5.90 -17.39
C ASN A 148 9.87 6.86 -18.53
N VAL A 149 10.00 8.16 -18.26
CA VAL A 149 10.39 9.15 -19.27
C VAL A 149 11.83 8.93 -19.70
N THR A 150 12.74 8.54 -18.79
CA THR A 150 14.15 8.29 -19.14
C THR A 150 14.34 7.22 -20.23
N PRO A 151 13.83 5.97 -20.09
CA PRO A 151 13.94 4.97 -21.15
C PRO A 151 13.14 5.34 -22.41
N PHE A 152 12.02 6.06 -22.28
CA PHE A 152 11.23 6.53 -23.41
C PHE A 152 12.01 7.57 -24.23
N ALA A 153 12.55 8.60 -23.58
CA ALA A 153 13.36 9.65 -24.21
C ALA A 153 14.67 9.09 -24.79
N ALA A 154 15.23 8.04 -24.17
CA ALA A 154 16.39 7.34 -24.70
C ALA A 154 16.07 6.42 -25.90
N GLY A 155 14.80 6.32 -26.32
CA GLY A 155 14.37 5.46 -27.42
C GLY A 155 14.54 3.97 -27.12
N ARG A 156 14.54 3.59 -25.83
CA ARG A 156 14.81 2.22 -25.39
C ARG A 156 13.56 1.36 -25.31
N PHE A 157 12.38 1.97 -25.31
CA PHE A 157 11.14 1.23 -25.52
C PHE A 157 10.95 0.90 -27.01
N GLY A 158 10.52 -0.33 -27.30
CA GLY A 158 10.33 -0.82 -28.65
C GLY A 158 9.90 -2.28 -28.70
N LEU A 159 9.84 -2.84 -29.91
CA LEU A 159 9.56 -4.25 -30.11
C LEU A 159 10.82 -5.05 -29.73
N ASN A 160 10.69 -5.93 -28.74
CA ASN A 160 11.77 -6.86 -28.41
C ASN A 160 11.70 -8.06 -29.37
N PRO A 161 12.70 -8.27 -30.26
CA PRO A 161 12.66 -9.35 -31.25
C PRO A 161 12.70 -10.74 -30.61
N ALA A 162 13.18 -10.83 -29.37
CA ALA A 162 13.39 -12.09 -28.69
C ALA A 162 12.09 -12.61 -28.04
N ASN A 163 11.20 -11.70 -27.61
CA ASN A 163 9.93 -12.05 -26.95
C ASN A 163 8.71 -11.73 -27.83
N PHE A 164 8.88 -11.04 -28.96
CA PHE A 164 7.80 -10.52 -29.81
C PHE A 164 6.77 -9.65 -29.05
N THR A 165 7.24 -8.94 -28.02
CA THR A 165 6.43 -8.06 -27.18
C THR A 165 6.99 -6.65 -27.18
N CYS A 166 6.11 -5.66 -27.04
CA CYS A 166 6.52 -4.28 -26.83
C CYS A 166 7.05 -4.06 -25.41
N TRP A 167 8.37 -3.91 -25.28
CA TRP A 167 9.09 -3.73 -24.02
C TRP A 167 10.40 -2.94 -24.27
N TYR A 168 11.55 -3.38 -23.75
CA TYR A 168 12.87 -2.85 -24.10
C TYR A 168 13.38 -3.41 -25.44
N VAL A 169 13.93 -2.54 -26.28
CA VAL A 169 14.52 -2.89 -27.60
C VAL A 169 15.86 -3.60 -27.48
N ASP A 170 16.56 -3.43 -26.36
CA ASP A 170 17.90 -3.97 -26.15
C ASP A 170 17.89 -5.50 -26.09
N ALA A 171 18.90 -6.11 -26.73
CA ALA A 171 19.15 -7.53 -26.61
C ALA A 171 19.61 -7.89 -25.18
N PRO A 172 19.50 -9.17 -24.77
CA PRO A 172 20.04 -9.63 -23.49
C PRO A 172 21.50 -9.23 -23.31
N GLY A 173 21.82 -8.61 -22.18
CA GLY A 173 23.17 -8.12 -21.88
C GLY A 173 23.17 -6.93 -20.91
N PRO A 174 24.36 -6.34 -20.65
CA PRO A 174 24.54 -5.32 -19.62
C PRO A 174 23.68 -4.06 -19.82
N GLN A 175 23.34 -3.72 -21.06
CA GLN A 175 22.53 -2.55 -21.35
C GLN A 175 21.05 -2.77 -20.99
N LEU A 176 20.46 -3.89 -21.41
CA LEU A 176 19.10 -4.27 -21.00
C LEU A 176 19.01 -4.37 -19.48
N PHE A 177 20.02 -4.99 -18.86
CA PHE A 177 20.12 -5.12 -17.41
C PHE A 177 20.08 -3.74 -16.72
N ARG A 178 20.90 -2.78 -17.15
CA ARG A 178 20.92 -1.41 -16.58
C ARG A 178 19.56 -0.72 -16.69
N TRP A 179 18.89 -0.86 -17.84
CA TRP A 179 17.58 -0.25 -18.03
C TRP A 179 16.53 -0.90 -17.13
N MET A 180 16.39 -2.22 -17.19
CA MET A 180 15.43 -2.96 -16.37
C MET A 180 15.65 -2.71 -14.87
N LEU A 181 16.91 -2.75 -14.42
CA LEU A 181 17.28 -2.50 -13.04
C LEU A 181 16.89 -1.09 -12.59
N GLY A 182 17.23 -0.07 -13.37
CA GLY A 182 17.04 1.33 -12.98
C GLY A 182 15.59 1.82 -13.07
N THR A 183 14.79 1.29 -13.97
CA THR A 183 13.44 1.81 -14.26
C THR A 183 12.33 1.00 -13.61
N GLN A 184 12.60 -0.23 -13.20
CA GLN A 184 11.60 -1.17 -12.68
C GLN A 184 12.10 -1.85 -11.40
N THR A 185 13.18 -2.63 -11.45
CA THR A 185 13.58 -3.49 -10.33
C THR A 185 13.96 -2.70 -9.07
N VAL A 186 14.83 -1.69 -9.17
CA VAL A 186 15.25 -0.87 -8.01
C VAL A 186 14.06 -0.13 -7.40
N PRO A 187 13.23 0.61 -8.17
CA PRO A 187 12.02 1.23 -7.64
C PRO A 187 11.07 0.25 -6.94
N LEU A 188 10.82 -0.94 -7.52
CA LEU A 188 9.96 -1.96 -6.93
C LEU A 188 10.55 -2.51 -5.62
N LEU A 189 11.85 -2.81 -5.59
CA LEU A 189 12.55 -3.25 -4.37
C LEU A 189 12.51 -2.18 -3.28
N LEU A 190 12.68 -0.90 -3.62
CA LEU A 190 12.56 0.20 -2.65
C LEU A 190 11.15 0.29 -2.07
N THR A 191 10.11 0.19 -2.91
CA THR A 191 8.73 0.19 -2.42
C THR A 191 8.45 -1.00 -1.51
N SER A 192 8.89 -2.20 -1.90
CA SER A 192 8.72 -3.42 -1.09
C SER A 192 9.48 -3.35 0.24
N THR A 193 10.73 -2.88 0.23
CA THR A 193 11.51 -2.69 1.46
C THR A 193 10.81 -1.73 2.40
N GLY A 194 10.30 -0.62 1.87
CA GLY A 194 9.53 0.34 2.63
C GLY A 194 8.19 -0.20 3.16
N GLU A 195 7.52 -1.09 2.42
CA GLU A 195 6.33 -1.83 2.88
C GLU A 195 6.67 -2.75 4.05
N VAL A 196 7.79 -3.49 3.99
CA VAL A 196 8.26 -4.35 5.09
C VAL A 196 8.56 -3.52 6.34
N ILE A 197 9.32 -2.43 6.19
CA ILE A 197 9.64 -1.53 7.32
C ILE A 197 8.35 -0.99 7.93
N SER A 198 7.42 -0.51 7.11
CA SER A 198 6.12 0.00 7.58
C SER A 198 5.34 -1.08 8.32
N PHE A 199 5.27 -2.30 7.77
CA PHE A 199 4.61 -3.44 8.40
C PHE A 199 5.21 -3.78 9.76
N VAL A 200 6.54 -3.85 9.86
CA VAL A 200 7.26 -4.11 11.11
C VAL A 200 6.97 -3.02 12.15
N VAL A 201 7.04 -1.74 11.78
CA VAL A 201 6.74 -0.61 12.67
C VAL A 201 5.31 -0.70 13.22
N ILE A 202 4.34 -0.99 12.35
CA ILE A 202 2.95 -1.18 12.77
C ILE A 202 2.82 -2.36 13.73
N LEU A 203 3.45 -3.50 13.41
CA LEU A 203 3.36 -4.70 14.23
C LEU A 203 3.94 -4.46 15.63
N VAL A 204 5.11 -3.82 15.73
CA VAL A 204 5.71 -3.41 17.01
C VAL A 204 4.79 -2.47 17.77
N TYR A 205 4.22 -1.46 17.11
CA TYR A 205 3.28 -0.52 17.73
C TYR A 205 2.03 -1.23 18.30
N LEU A 206 1.43 -2.14 17.53
CA LEU A 206 0.23 -2.88 17.95
C LEU A 206 0.53 -3.85 19.10
N VAL A 207 1.69 -4.52 19.07
CA VAL A 207 2.12 -5.39 20.17
C VAL A 207 2.35 -4.57 21.44
N GLY A 208 3.02 -3.43 21.34
CA GLY A 208 3.20 -2.52 22.47
C GLY A 208 1.86 -2.04 23.05
N TYR A 209 0.94 -1.64 22.18
CA TYR A 209 -0.41 -1.21 22.57
C TYR A 209 -1.21 -2.32 23.29
N GLU A 210 -1.15 -3.55 22.80
CA GLU A 210 -1.78 -4.71 23.45
C GLU A 210 -1.17 -5.02 24.82
N LEU A 211 0.15 -4.92 24.96
CA LEU A 211 0.83 -5.13 26.25
C LEU A 211 0.45 -4.05 27.27
N GLU A 212 0.40 -2.79 26.85
CA GLU A 212 0.02 -1.67 27.72
C GLU A 212 -1.45 -1.77 28.15
N THR A 213 -2.36 -2.05 27.22
CA THR A 213 -3.79 -2.22 27.54
C THR A 213 -4.06 -3.45 28.42
N ARG A 214 -3.31 -4.55 28.25
CA ARG A 214 -3.36 -5.69 29.17
C ARG A 214 -2.86 -5.32 30.57
N SER A 215 -1.74 -4.60 30.66
CA SER A 215 -1.19 -4.11 31.94
C SER A 215 -2.20 -3.23 32.68
N PHE A 216 -2.83 -2.30 31.96
CA PHE A 216 -3.87 -1.43 32.52
C PHE A 216 -5.10 -2.22 33.00
N ARG A 217 -5.55 -3.22 32.23
CA ARG A 217 -6.67 -4.10 32.62
C ARG A 217 -6.37 -4.89 33.89
N HIS A 218 -5.12 -5.33 34.10
CA HIS A 218 -4.72 -6.00 35.34
C HIS A 218 -4.70 -5.07 36.54
N ARG A 219 -4.35 -3.79 36.37
CA ARG A 219 -4.40 -2.81 37.47
C ARG A 219 -5.82 -2.43 37.88
N ILE A 220 -6.77 -2.37 36.94
CA ILE A 220 -8.18 -2.08 37.24
C ILE A 220 -8.89 -3.26 37.90
N ARG A 221 -8.53 -4.49 37.54
CA ARG A 221 -8.90 -5.68 38.32
C ARG A 221 -8.05 -5.77 39.59
N GLY A 222 -7.97 -4.66 40.33
CA GLY A 222 -7.25 -4.58 41.60
C GLY A 222 -7.54 -5.81 42.46
N PRO A 223 -6.57 -6.21 43.30
CA PRO A 223 -6.65 -7.44 44.07
C PRO A 223 -8.04 -7.49 44.66
N GLU A 224 -8.84 -8.44 44.16
CA GLU A 224 -10.18 -8.70 44.67
C GLU A 224 -9.99 -8.70 46.17
N ILE A 225 -10.59 -7.71 46.85
CA ILE A 225 -10.61 -7.67 48.30
C ILE A 225 -11.31 -8.97 48.62
N MET A 226 -10.52 -10.03 48.81
CA MET A 226 -11.04 -11.31 49.25
C MET A 226 -11.84 -10.91 50.46
N PRO A 227 -13.16 -11.13 50.46
CA PRO A 227 -13.91 -10.90 51.66
C PRO A 227 -13.18 -11.73 52.71
N MET A 228 -12.49 -11.06 53.62
CA MET A 228 -12.07 -11.69 54.85
C MET A 228 -13.39 -12.12 55.46
N SER A 229 -13.76 -13.37 55.19
CA SER A 229 -14.64 -14.14 56.03
C SER A 229 -13.92 -14.25 57.36
N LEU A 230 -13.99 -13.16 58.13
CA LEU A 230 -13.93 -13.21 59.58
C LEU A 230 -15.16 -14.01 59.96
N HIS A 231 -14.99 -15.33 60.07
CA HIS A 231 -15.84 -16.13 60.92
C HIS A 231 -15.63 -15.61 62.35
N PRO A 232 -16.64 -15.03 63.02
CA PRO A 232 -16.63 -15.00 64.47
C PRO A 232 -16.99 -16.41 64.93
N THR A 233 -15.97 -17.18 65.31
CA THR A 233 -16.17 -18.35 66.16
C THR A 233 -16.62 -17.83 67.53
N SER A 234 -17.93 -17.68 67.75
CA SER A 234 -18.48 -17.65 69.11
C SER A 234 -19.79 -18.40 69.18
N THR A 235 -19.66 -19.60 69.70
CA THR A 235 -20.67 -20.52 70.21
C THR A 235 -21.62 -19.81 71.19
N PHE A 236 -22.91 -19.71 70.86
CA PHE A 236 -23.98 -19.57 71.86
C PHE A 236 -25.22 -20.35 71.39
N PRO A 237 -25.80 -21.22 72.25
CA PRO A 237 -27.04 -21.92 71.98
C PRO A 237 -28.20 -21.13 72.60
N THR A 238 -29.20 -20.72 71.81
CA THR A 238 -30.50 -20.35 72.39
C THR A 238 -31.64 -20.44 71.39
N LEU A 239 -32.51 -21.41 71.71
CA LEU A 239 -33.97 -21.37 71.70
C LEU A 239 -34.72 -21.07 70.39
N GLU A 240 -35.35 -22.16 69.92
CA GLU A 240 -36.48 -22.20 69.00
C GLU A 240 -37.60 -21.25 69.46
N LEU A 241 -38.00 -20.32 68.61
CA LEU A 241 -39.35 -19.79 68.61
C LEU A 241 -39.87 -19.77 67.16
N ASN A 242 -40.79 -20.69 66.90
CA ASN A 242 -41.68 -20.70 65.74
C ASN A 242 -42.43 -19.36 65.68
N LEU A 243 -42.21 -18.56 64.64
CA LEU A 243 -43.15 -17.51 64.25
C LEU A 243 -43.21 -17.38 62.73
N ASP A 244 -44.32 -17.89 62.23
CA ASP A 244 -45.01 -17.72 60.96
C ASP A 244 -44.53 -16.66 59.94
N THR A 245 -44.43 -17.17 58.70
CA THR A 245 -44.77 -16.53 57.41
C THR A 245 -44.36 -15.08 57.16
N HIS A 246 -43.28 -14.92 56.39
CA HIS A 246 -43.26 -13.92 55.32
C HIS A 246 -42.52 -14.48 54.10
N ASN A 247 -43.14 -14.37 52.92
CA ASN A 247 -42.59 -14.74 51.62
C ASN A 247 -41.28 -13.96 51.35
N GLU A 248 -40.15 -14.53 51.76
CA GLU A 248 -38.84 -13.98 51.48
C GLU A 248 -38.46 -14.39 50.05
N SER A 249 -38.75 -13.50 49.11
CA SER A 249 -38.33 -13.60 47.71
C SER A 249 -36.81 -13.71 47.66
N LYS A 250 -36.32 -14.93 47.42
CA LYS A 250 -34.91 -15.25 47.14
C LYS A 250 -34.34 -14.16 46.22
N PRO A 251 -33.32 -13.39 46.65
CA PRO A 251 -32.70 -12.40 45.77
C PRO A 251 -32.08 -13.14 44.60
N ASP A 252 -32.62 -12.89 43.40
CA ASP A 252 -32.24 -13.48 42.13
C ASP A 252 -30.73 -13.36 41.91
N THR A 253 -29.98 -14.39 42.29
CA THR A 253 -28.52 -14.49 42.08
C THR A 253 -28.17 -14.59 40.58
N SER A 254 -29.18 -14.66 39.70
CA SER A 254 -29.07 -14.74 38.25
C SER A 254 -28.66 -13.41 37.59
N THR A 255 -28.91 -12.25 38.23
CA THR A 255 -28.68 -10.95 37.58
C THR A 255 -27.19 -10.58 37.52
N HIS A 256 -26.40 -10.94 38.53
CA HIS A 256 -24.95 -10.67 38.55
C HIS A 256 -24.17 -11.53 37.54
N ALA A 257 -24.62 -12.77 37.32
CA ALA A 257 -24.05 -13.67 36.31
C ALA A 257 -24.35 -13.20 34.87
N GLN A 258 -25.53 -12.61 34.63
CA GLN A 258 -25.85 -12.06 33.30
C GLN A 258 -25.05 -10.79 32.97
N MET A 259 -24.79 -9.94 33.96
CA MET A 259 -24.04 -8.70 33.74
C MET A 259 -22.58 -8.98 33.38
N THR A 260 -21.95 -9.96 34.05
CA THR A 260 -20.56 -10.36 33.77
C THR A 260 -20.40 -11.01 32.38
N GLU A 261 -21.38 -11.79 31.90
CA GLU A 261 -21.32 -12.37 30.55
C GLU A 261 -21.46 -11.31 29.45
N ARG A 262 -22.33 -10.30 29.63
CA ARG A 262 -22.47 -9.19 28.66
C ARG A 262 -21.17 -8.40 28.49
N GLU A 263 -20.44 -8.16 29.57
CA GLU A 263 -19.15 -7.46 29.52
C GLU A 263 -18.05 -8.30 28.83
N ARG A 264 -18.07 -9.62 29.08
CA ARG A 264 -17.20 -10.59 28.39
C ARG A 264 -17.49 -10.66 26.89
N GLN A 265 -18.77 -10.53 26.50
CA GLN A 265 -19.18 -10.52 25.10
C GLN A 265 -18.75 -9.25 24.37
N ARG A 266 -18.83 -8.07 25.03
CA ARG A 266 -18.34 -6.78 24.49
C ARG A 266 -16.82 -6.77 24.29
N THR A 267 -16.06 -7.32 25.23
CA THR A 267 -14.59 -7.41 25.09
C THR A 267 -14.18 -8.37 23.98
N ARG A 268 -14.87 -9.51 23.82
CA ARG A 268 -14.64 -10.46 22.71
C ARG A 268 -14.97 -9.87 21.34
N SER A 269 -15.97 -9.00 21.23
CA SER A 269 -16.28 -8.35 19.94
C SER A 269 -15.23 -7.31 19.56
N ALA A 270 -14.77 -6.49 20.51
CA ALA A 270 -13.71 -5.51 20.27
C ALA A 270 -12.40 -6.16 19.78
N ILE A 271 -11.99 -7.28 20.40
CA ILE A 271 -10.77 -8.00 20.00
C ILE A 271 -10.91 -8.57 18.58
N ARG A 272 -12.07 -9.12 18.22
CA ARG A 272 -12.31 -9.65 16.87
C ARG A 272 -12.26 -8.55 15.82
N VAL A 273 -12.86 -7.39 16.11
CA VAL A 273 -12.82 -6.22 15.23
C VAL A 273 -11.39 -5.72 15.05
N PHE A 274 -10.63 -5.60 16.14
CA PHE A 274 -9.23 -5.17 16.09
C PHE A 274 -8.38 -6.13 15.27
N ARG A 275 -8.46 -7.44 15.51
CA ARG A 275 -7.71 -8.45 14.74
C ARG A 275 -8.05 -8.42 13.26
N SER A 276 -9.34 -8.24 12.91
CA SER A 276 -9.77 -8.09 11.52
C SER A 276 -9.17 -6.84 10.87
N ILE A 277 -9.13 -5.71 11.59
CA ILE A 277 -8.52 -4.47 11.13
C ILE A 277 -7.02 -4.65 10.92
N VAL A 278 -6.30 -5.24 11.88
CA VAL A 278 -4.85 -5.45 11.82
C VAL A 278 -4.48 -6.39 10.67
N LEU A 279 -5.16 -7.53 10.54
CA LEU A 279 -4.89 -8.50 9.48
C LEU A 279 -5.08 -7.84 8.11
N ARG A 280 -6.17 -7.10 7.91
CA ARG A 280 -6.42 -6.36 6.68
C ARG A 280 -5.31 -5.35 6.38
N ILE A 281 -4.89 -4.57 7.38
CA ILE A 281 -3.88 -3.54 7.14
C ILE A 281 -2.51 -4.17 6.86
N GLY A 282 -2.20 -5.32 7.47
CA GLY A 282 -0.99 -6.08 7.18
C GLY A 282 -1.04 -6.81 5.83
N LEU A 283 -2.23 -7.19 5.36
CA LEU A 283 -2.36 -8.06 4.18
C LEU A 283 -2.03 -7.33 2.87
N TYR A 284 -2.34 -6.03 2.75
CA TYR A 284 -1.99 -5.26 1.54
C TYR A 284 -0.47 -5.12 1.37
N PRO A 285 0.30 -4.61 2.35
CA PRO A 285 1.74 -4.51 2.23
C PRO A 285 2.41 -5.88 2.14
N LEU A 286 1.89 -6.90 2.84
CA LEU A 286 2.44 -8.26 2.75
C LEU A 286 2.28 -8.84 1.34
N SER A 287 1.08 -8.75 0.76
CA SER A 287 0.81 -9.26 -0.59
C SER A 287 1.64 -8.49 -1.62
N SER A 288 1.69 -7.16 -1.50
CA SER A 288 2.50 -6.31 -2.37
C SER A 288 3.98 -6.63 -2.28
N CYS A 289 4.50 -6.78 -1.06
CA CYS A 289 5.89 -7.15 -0.80
C CYS A 289 6.24 -8.50 -1.42
N LEU A 290 5.43 -9.55 -1.18
CA LEU A 290 5.68 -10.88 -1.75
C LEU A 290 5.71 -10.83 -3.28
N LEU A 291 4.76 -10.13 -3.90
CA LEU A 291 4.69 -10.01 -5.36
C LEU A 291 5.86 -9.19 -5.93
N ASN A 292 6.23 -8.09 -5.28
CA ASN A 292 7.31 -7.20 -5.73
C ASN A 292 8.70 -7.82 -5.56
N ILE A 293 8.98 -8.49 -4.44
CA ILE A 293 10.25 -9.21 -4.24
C ILE A 293 10.37 -10.34 -5.23
N SER A 294 9.32 -11.17 -5.36
CA SER A 294 9.36 -12.34 -6.25
C SER A 294 9.65 -11.94 -7.68
N THR A 295 8.94 -10.95 -8.24
CA THR A 295 9.22 -10.50 -9.61
C THR A 295 10.57 -9.81 -9.71
N SER A 296 11.00 -9.03 -8.71
CA SER A 296 12.31 -8.37 -8.77
C SER A 296 13.48 -9.35 -8.78
N VAL A 297 13.39 -10.43 -8.00
CA VAL A 297 14.39 -11.51 -7.96
C VAL A 297 14.41 -12.25 -9.29
N ILE A 298 13.22 -12.53 -9.87
CA ILE A 298 13.14 -13.20 -11.16
C ILE A 298 13.65 -12.30 -12.29
N ASP A 299 13.23 -11.04 -12.34
CA ASP A 299 13.73 -10.04 -13.30
C ASP A 299 15.25 -9.92 -13.22
N TRP A 300 15.81 -9.87 -12.01
CA TRP A 300 17.25 -9.85 -11.80
C TRP A 300 17.92 -11.10 -12.38
N HIS A 301 17.38 -12.29 -12.07
CA HIS A 301 17.90 -13.56 -12.58
C HIS A 301 17.87 -13.60 -14.11
N LEU A 302 16.73 -13.28 -14.72
CA LEU A 302 16.53 -13.27 -16.18
C LEU A 302 17.40 -12.22 -16.88
N ALA A 303 17.70 -11.10 -16.22
CA ALA A 303 18.56 -10.07 -16.77
C ALA A 303 20.06 -10.39 -16.60
N SER A 304 20.43 -11.19 -15.59
CA SER A 304 21.82 -11.60 -15.31
C SER A 304 22.31 -12.72 -16.23
N ASP A 305 21.44 -13.64 -16.64
CA ASP A 305 21.79 -14.74 -17.54
C ASP A 305 21.25 -14.51 -18.95
N PRO A 306 22.10 -14.09 -19.91
CA PRO A 306 21.66 -13.86 -21.29
C PRO A 306 21.35 -15.16 -22.04
N GLN A 307 21.74 -16.34 -21.52
CA GLN A 307 21.53 -17.60 -22.23
C GLN A 307 20.06 -18.04 -22.13
N ARG A 308 19.45 -18.33 -23.29
CA ARG A 308 18.09 -18.91 -23.34
C ARG A 308 18.14 -20.41 -23.10
N THR A 309 18.19 -20.77 -21.83
CA THR A 309 17.98 -22.15 -21.37
C THR A 309 16.48 -22.43 -21.21
N GLU A 310 16.10 -23.72 -21.24
CA GLU A 310 14.72 -24.14 -20.93
C GLU A 310 14.30 -23.69 -19.53
N VAL A 311 15.23 -23.68 -18.57
CA VAL A 311 15.01 -23.20 -17.20
C VAL A 311 14.63 -21.73 -17.21
N ASN A 312 15.36 -20.88 -17.92
CA ASN A 312 15.08 -19.45 -18.00
C ASN A 312 13.72 -19.17 -18.66
N TRP A 313 13.31 -20.00 -19.63
CA TRP A 313 11.95 -19.93 -20.17
C TRP A 313 10.88 -20.26 -19.12
N ARG A 314 11.07 -21.32 -18.31
CA ARG A 314 10.12 -21.69 -17.24
C ARG A 314 10.03 -20.59 -16.17
N VAL A 315 11.18 -20.04 -15.79
CA VAL A 315 11.26 -18.93 -14.83
C VAL A 315 10.53 -17.69 -15.37
N ASN A 316 10.72 -17.34 -16.65
CA ASN A 316 9.98 -16.26 -17.31
C ASN A 316 8.46 -16.50 -17.38
N LEU A 317 8.02 -17.77 -17.51
CA LEU A 317 6.60 -18.11 -17.44
C LEU A 317 6.03 -17.91 -16.03
N VAL A 318 6.79 -18.29 -15.00
CA VAL A 318 6.42 -18.05 -13.60
C VAL A 318 6.34 -16.56 -13.30
N ASP A 319 7.31 -15.78 -13.77
CA ASP A 319 7.31 -14.32 -13.64
C ASP A 319 6.06 -13.69 -14.26
N LEU A 320 5.74 -14.08 -15.50
CA LEU A 320 4.53 -13.65 -16.18
C LEU A 320 3.27 -13.99 -15.39
N ALA A 321 3.21 -15.19 -14.80
CA ALA A 321 2.08 -15.61 -13.98
C ALA A 321 1.97 -14.75 -12.72
N ILE A 322 3.08 -14.46 -12.04
CA ILE A 322 3.11 -13.58 -10.87
C ILE A 322 2.66 -12.16 -11.26
N TYR A 323 3.21 -11.57 -12.33
CA TYR A 323 2.79 -10.27 -12.84
C TYR A 323 1.30 -10.21 -13.17
N SER A 324 0.79 -11.23 -13.87
CA SER A 324 -0.61 -11.30 -14.30
C SER A 324 -1.58 -11.59 -13.14
N SER A 325 -1.10 -12.17 -12.03
CA SER A 325 -1.91 -12.42 -10.84
C SER A 325 -2.14 -11.19 -9.97
N ARG A 326 -1.28 -10.15 -10.07
CA ARG A 326 -1.35 -8.93 -9.24
C ARG A 326 -2.75 -8.29 -9.24
N PRO A 327 -3.40 -8.02 -10.39
CA PRO A 327 -4.71 -7.37 -10.41
C PRO A 327 -5.80 -8.23 -9.75
N LEU A 328 -5.70 -9.55 -9.87
CA LEU A 328 -6.63 -10.47 -9.21
C LEU A 328 -6.46 -10.42 -7.69
N ILE A 329 -5.22 -10.53 -7.20
CA ILE A 329 -4.92 -10.48 -5.76
C ILE A 329 -5.37 -9.14 -5.18
N TYR A 330 -4.98 -8.03 -5.80
CA TYR A 330 -5.37 -6.70 -5.32
C TYR A 330 -6.86 -6.42 -5.44
N GLY A 331 -7.52 -6.95 -6.48
CA GLY A 331 -8.97 -6.90 -6.61
C GLY A 331 -9.65 -7.64 -5.45
N ILE A 332 -9.20 -8.85 -5.09
CA ILE A 332 -9.76 -9.61 -3.95
C ILE A 332 -9.54 -8.85 -2.64
N LEU A 333 -8.34 -8.28 -2.43
CA LEU A 333 -8.06 -7.49 -1.25
C LEU A 333 -8.97 -6.26 -1.16
N ALA A 334 -9.18 -5.55 -2.26
CA ALA A 334 -10.09 -4.41 -2.33
C ALA A 334 -11.57 -4.81 -2.14
N ALA A 335 -11.99 -5.95 -2.66
CA ALA A 335 -13.34 -6.48 -2.49
C ALA A 335 -13.63 -6.85 -1.02
N THR A 336 -12.63 -7.36 -0.32
CA THR A 336 -12.71 -7.76 1.09
C THR A 336 -12.49 -6.60 2.06
N ASP A 337 -12.46 -5.36 1.56
CA ASP A 337 -12.20 -4.17 2.35
C ASP A 337 -13.43 -3.73 3.17
N PRO A 338 -13.40 -3.72 4.53
CA PRO A 338 -14.54 -3.28 5.34
C PRO A 338 -15.09 -1.90 5.04
N ALA A 339 -14.30 -0.95 4.51
CA ALA A 339 -14.85 0.35 4.13
C ALA A 339 -15.75 0.19 2.89
N PHE A 340 -15.29 -0.60 1.92
CA PHE A 340 -16.08 -0.98 0.75
C PHE A 340 -17.32 -1.80 1.14
N ILE A 341 -17.17 -2.84 1.96
CA ILE A 341 -18.29 -3.68 2.43
C ILE A 341 -19.35 -2.81 3.13
N ARG A 342 -18.95 -1.92 4.06
CA ARG A 342 -19.90 -1.02 4.75
C ARG A 342 -20.59 -0.07 3.78
N ALA A 343 -19.87 0.47 2.80
CA ALA A 343 -20.45 1.35 1.79
C ALA A 343 -21.47 0.62 0.91
N MET A 344 -21.17 -0.64 0.54
CA MET A 344 -22.09 -1.50 -0.22
C MET A 344 -23.29 -1.95 0.61
N SER A 345 -23.10 -2.27 1.89
CA SER A 345 -24.22 -2.57 2.80
C SER A 345 -25.15 -1.37 2.95
N ALA A 346 -24.61 -0.16 3.13
CA ALA A 346 -25.41 1.05 3.21
C ALA A 346 -26.22 1.30 1.92
N LEU A 347 -25.63 1.03 0.75
CA LEU A 347 -26.32 1.10 -0.54
C LEU A 347 -27.49 0.11 -0.62
N TYR A 348 -27.28 -1.11 -0.13
CA TYR A 348 -28.28 -2.17 -0.18
C TYR A 348 -29.47 -1.91 0.74
N TYR A 349 -29.21 -1.45 1.98
CA TYR A 349 -30.28 -1.16 2.94
C TYR A 349 -31.18 0.00 2.51
N ASP A 350 -30.61 1.05 1.92
CA ASP A 350 -31.38 2.21 1.43
C ASP A 350 -32.37 1.80 0.31
N SER A 351 -31.95 0.88 -0.56
CA SER A 351 -32.81 0.33 -1.62
C SER A 351 -33.97 -0.51 -1.08
N LEU A 352 -33.80 -1.20 0.05
CA LEU A 352 -34.86 -1.98 0.68
C LEU A 352 -35.88 -1.07 1.37
N THR A 353 -35.40 -0.07 2.12
CA THR A 353 -36.30 0.85 2.84
C THR A 353 -37.15 1.71 1.91
N SER A 354 -36.64 2.03 0.71
CA SER A 354 -37.41 2.79 -0.29
C SER A 354 -38.55 1.99 -0.94
N SER A 355 -38.58 0.66 -0.80
CA SER A 355 -39.58 -0.19 -1.45
C SER A 355 -40.80 -0.47 -0.56
N ASP A 356 -40.67 -0.25 0.76
CA ASP A 356 -41.69 -0.57 1.77
C ASP A 356 -42.46 0.67 2.26
N ASP A 357 -42.62 1.70 1.42
CA ASP A 357 -43.66 2.71 1.64
C ASP A 357 -44.92 2.24 0.89
N PRO A 358 -45.76 1.34 1.47
CA PRO A 358 -47.06 1.06 0.92
C PRO A 358 -47.82 2.38 0.96
N GLU A 359 -48.25 2.81 -0.22
CA GLU A 359 -49.18 3.89 -0.48
C GLU A 359 -50.19 4.00 0.68
N SER A 360 -49.87 4.86 1.66
CA SER A 360 -50.76 5.10 2.79
C SER A 360 -52.07 5.55 2.19
N PRO A 361 -53.20 4.87 2.45
CA PRO A 361 -54.49 5.26 1.91
C PRO A 361 -54.72 6.72 2.27
N SER A 362 -54.81 7.55 1.23
CA SER A 362 -55.09 8.97 1.29
C SER A 362 -56.20 9.25 2.32
N PRO A 363 -55.90 9.89 3.47
CA PRO A 363 -56.96 10.36 4.34
C PRO A 363 -57.63 11.54 3.62
N ASN A 364 -58.89 11.33 3.25
CA ASN A 364 -59.79 12.26 2.60
C ASN A 364 -59.48 13.73 2.93
N THR A 365 -59.02 14.43 1.90
CA THR A 365 -58.79 15.87 1.82
C THR A 365 -60.00 16.64 2.35
N THR A 366 -59.85 17.22 3.55
CA THR A 366 -60.70 18.34 3.95
C THR A 366 -59.96 19.62 3.62
N THR A 367 -60.38 20.24 2.52
CA THR A 367 -59.90 21.49 1.96
C THR A 367 -59.96 22.61 3.00
N THR A 368 -58.83 23.08 3.50
CA THR A 368 -58.74 24.41 4.13
C THR A 368 -57.66 25.21 3.41
N THR A 369 -58.14 26.11 2.55
CA THR A 369 -57.39 27.09 1.82
C THR A 369 -56.69 28.06 2.79
N ARG A 370 -55.36 28.07 2.80
CA ARG A 370 -54.59 29.23 3.27
C ARG A 370 -53.58 29.63 2.20
N ASN A 371 -53.94 30.69 1.49
CA ASN A 371 -53.06 31.46 0.63
C ASN A 371 -51.89 31.98 1.46
N ASP A 372 -50.66 31.64 1.07
CA ASP A 372 -49.52 32.54 1.20
C ASP A 372 -48.58 32.29 0.03
N GLY A 373 -48.48 33.30 -0.84
CA GLY A 373 -47.65 33.27 -2.02
C GLY A 373 -46.18 33.48 -1.64
N GLN A 374 -45.30 32.56 -2.04
CA GLN A 374 -43.87 32.86 -2.02
C GLN A 374 -43.12 32.22 -3.20
N ARG A 375 -42.65 33.14 -4.04
CA ARG A 375 -41.76 33.05 -5.21
C ARG A 375 -40.85 31.82 -5.30
N ARG A 376 -41.04 31.07 -6.39
CA ARG A 376 -40.03 30.20 -7.01
C ARG A 376 -38.84 31.06 -7.49
N THR A 377 -37.64 30.78 -6.97
CA THR A 377 -36.40 31.07 -7.69
C THR A 377 -35.64 29.76 -7.89
N THR A 378 -35.53 29.35 -9.15
CA THR A 378 -34.72 28.23 -9.61
C THR A 378 -33.25 28.61 -9.50
N ARG A 379 -32.56 28.16 -8.45
CA ARG A 379 -31.10 28.22 -8.37
C ARG A 379 -30.50 26.87 -8.70
N ILE A 380 -29.72 26.89 -9.78
CA ILE A 380 -28.80 25.85 -10.24
C ILE A 380 -27.90 25.44 -9.07
N TRP A 381 -27.97 24.17 -8.71
CA TRP A 381 -27.22 23.54 -7.62
C TRP A 381 -25.75 23.34 -8.02
N TRP A 382 -24.86 24.14 -7.45
CA TRP A 382 -23.46 23.76 -7.25
C TRP A 382 -23.27 23.45 -5.76
N PRO A 383 -22.62 22.34 -5.37
CA PRO A 383 -22.48 21.98 -3.96
C PRO A 383 -21.45 22.88 -3.29
N ARG A 384 -21.92 24.00 -2.74
CA ARG A 384 -21.18 24.82 -1.78
C ARG A 384 -21.15 24.06 -0.45
N ARG A 385 -19.94 23.72 -0.01
CA ARG A 385 -19.62 22.95 1.20
C ARG A 385 -20.13 23.67 2.46
N HIS A 386 -21.39 23.44 2.83
CA HIS A 386 -21.95 23.87 4.10
C HIS A 386 -21.62 22.85 5.19
N ARG A 387 -20.80 23.29 6.15
CA ARG A 387 -20.51 22.59 7.40
C ARG A 387 -21.73 22.75 8.31
N SER A 388 -22.76 21.92 8.10
CA SER A 388 -23.91 21.85 9.02
C SER A 388 -23.57 20.90 10.17
N ARG A 389 -23.57 21.46 11.38
CA ARG A 389 -23.48 20.75 12.66
C ARG A 389 -24.90 20.27 12.95
N HIS A 390 -25.21 19.02 12.59
CA HIS A 390 -26.45 18.37 13.01
C HIS A 390 -26.14 17.39 14.13
N ASP A 391 -26.68 17.71 15.31
CA ASP A 391 -26.91 16.76 16.39
C ASP A 391 -27.98 15.77 15.91
N THR A 392 -27.56 14.56 15.52
CA THR A 392 -28.44 13.40 15.37
C THR A 392 -28.28 12.53 16.60
N GLY A 393 -29.30 12.52 17.44
CA GLY A 393 -29.42 11.61 18.57
C GLY A 393 -29.53 10.15 18.13
N TYR A 394 -28.89 9.29 18.91
CA TYR A 394 -29.27 7.90 19.21
C TYR A 394 -29.66 6.99 18.02
N LEU A 395 -28.67 6.42 17.31
CA LEU A 395 -28.63 4.99 16.89
C LEU A 395 -27.40 4.64 16.00
N SER A 396 -26.20 5.08 16.42
CA SER A 396 -24.95 4.68 15.78
C SER A 396 -23.80 4.82 16.77
N THR A 397 -23.74 3.92 17.75
CA THR A 397 -22.62 3.86 18.71
C THR A 397 -22.05 2.46 18.74
N ILE A 398 -21.58 1.97 17.59
CA ILE A 398 -20.67 0.83 17.53
C ILE A 398 -19.57 1.17 16.50
N VAL A 399 -18.44 1.62 17.05
CA VAL A 399 -17.14 1.91 16.39
C VAL A 399 -17.05 3.24 15.62
N ASP A 400 -17.30 4.34 16.33
CA ASP A 400 -16.42 5.51 16.21
C ASP A 400 -15.45 5.44 17.39
N LEU A 401 -14.22 4.99 17.11
CA LEU A 401 -13.08 5.27 18.00
C LEU A 401 -12.76 6.74 17.79
N ASP A 402 -13.52 7.59 18.48
CA ASP A 402 -13.25 9.01 18.63
C ASP A 402 -11.88 9.13 19.32
N TYR A 403 -10.85 9.43 18.53
CA TYR A 403 -9.55 9.85 19.05
C TYR A 403 -9.75 11.26 19.60
N GLY A 404 -10.26 11.33 20.83
CA GLY A 404 -10.41 12.56 21.58
C GLY A 404 -9.12 13.37 21.56
N GLN A 405 -9.21 14.56 20.98
CA GLN A 405 -8.16 15.56 20.92
C GLN A 405 -8.05 16.26 22.29
N ASP A 406 -7.64 15.53 23.31
CA ASP A 406 -7.37 16.12 24.62
C ASP A 406 -5.93 16.64 24.66
N SER A 407 -5.82 17.97 24.62
CA SER A 407 -4.60 18.70 24.96
C SER A 407 -4.25 18.45 26.43
N MET A 408 -3.40 17.46 26.70
CA MET A 408 -2.66 17.42 27.96
C MET A 408 -1.51 18.41 27.88
N THR A 409 -1.73 19.55 28.51
CA THR A 409 -0.70 20.49 28.96
C THR A 409 0.19 19.77 29.97
N ALA A 410 1.39 19.39 29.53
CA ALA A 410 2.43 18.90 30.41
C ALA A 410 2.96 20.06 31.26
N SER A 411 2.59 20.07 32.54
CA SER A 411 3.23 20.89 33.56
C SER A 411 4.13 20.00 34.43
N ALA A 412 5.35 20.51 34.63
CA ALA A 412 6.24 20.33 35.77
C ALA A 412 6.63 18.90 36.20
N PHE A 413 7.84 18.50 35.80
CA PHE A 413 8.79 17.88 36.74
C PHE A 413 10.09 18.67 36.71
N ALA A 414 10.43 19.25 37.87
CA ALA A 414 11.63 20.01 38.13
C ALA A 414 12.68 19.11 38.80
N SER A 415 13.96 19.28 38.43
CA SER A 415 15.18 19.05 39.22
C SER A 415 16.45 19.28 38.36
N PRO A 416 17.63 19.55 38.93
CA PRO A 416 18.17 20.92 38.88
C PRO A 416 19.59 21.06 38.28
N SER A 417 19.95 22.33 38.03
CA SER A 417 21.30 22.91 38.08
C SER A 417 22.36 22.46 37.07
N ALA A 418 22.60 23.31 36.07
CA ALA A 418 23.97 23.73 35.71
C ALA A 418 23.94 25.13 35.05
N THR A 419 24.57 26.07 35.74
CA THR A 419 24.88 27.46 35.38
C THR A 419 25.59 27.61 34.04
N THR A 420 25.12 28.51 33.16
CA THR A 420 25.98 29.32 32.27
C THR A 420 25.25 30.63 31.90
N SER A 421 26.05 31.68 31.78
CA SER A 421 25.81 33.11 31.84
C SER A 421 24.84 33.75 30.84
N MET A 422 24.20 34.83 31.33
CA MET A 422 23.46 35.86 30.60
C MET A 422 24.28 36.54 29.50
N SER A 423 23.66 36.72 28.33
CA SER A 423 23.88 37.87 27.45
C SER A 423 22.57 38.23 26.73
N THR A 424 22.35 39.54 26.58
CA THR A 424 21.10 40.24 26.26
C THR A 424 20.64 40.13 24.79
N PRO A 425 19.35 40.37 24.49
CA PRO A 425 18.79 40.25 23.14
C PRO A 425 18.64 41.62 22.45
N GLU A 426 19.66 42.04 21.69
CA GLU A 426 19.51 43.22 20.81
C GLU A 426 20.34 43.13 19.51
N GLU A 427 20.58 41.92 19.01
CA GLU A 427 21.45 41.72 17.83
C GLU A 427 20.98 40.58 16.92
N ARG A 428 19.71 40.62 16.48
CA ARG A 428 19.19 39.73 15.42
C ARG A 428 18.21 40.45 14.51
N ARG A 429 18.61 41.61 13.97
CA ARG A 429 17.84 42.29 12.90
C ARG A 429 18.63 42.69 11.66
N ASN A 430 19.94 42.43 11.58
CA ASN A 430 20.76 42.84 10.43
C ASN A 430 21.35 41.73 9.54
N GLU A 431 21.29 40.44 9.91
CA GLU A 431 21.88 39.38 9.07
C GLU A 431 20.95 38.82 7.98
N ARG A 432 19.76 39.39 7.77
CA ARG A 432 18.79 38.89 6.77
C ARG A 432 18.75 39.68 5.46
N LYS A 433 19.76 40.51 5.19
CA LYS A 433 19.89 41.26 3.93
C LYS A 433 21.17 40.97 3.12
N GLU A 434 22.09 40.15 3.63
CA GLU A 434 23.36 39.86 2.93
C GLU A 434 23.44 38.46 2.29
N SER A 435 22.47 37.57 2.49
CA SER A 435 22.48 36.21 1.90
C SER A 435 21.71 36.06 0.59
N LYS A 436 21.47 37.16 -0.15
CA LYS A 436 20.67 37.13 -1.39
C LYS A 436 21.38 37.65 -2.65
N GLU A 437 22.67 37.95 -2.60
CA GLU A 437 23.41 38.45 -3.78
C GLU A 437 24.72 37.70 -4.13
N GLU A 438 25.14 36.67 -3.39
CA GLU A 438 26.38 35.92 -3.70
C GLU A 438 26.17 34.57 -4.40
N GLY A 439 24.97 34.28 -4.91
CA GLY A 439 24.64 32.98 -5.52
C GLY A 439 24.61 32.93 -7.05
N VAL A 440 24.98 33.99 -7.76
CA VAL A 440 24.72 34.12 -9.22
C VAL A 440 25.97 34.38 -10.08
N VAL A 441 27.17 34.51 -9.48
CA VAL A 441 28.39 34.86 -10.25
C VAL A 441 29.38 33.70 -10.44
N GLU A 442 29.19 32.55 -9.78
CA GLU A 442 30.19 31.45 -9.79
C GLU A 442 29.81 30.23 -10.65
N LEU A 443 28.91 30.41 -11.63
CA LEU A 443 28.50 29.34 -12.57
C LEU A 443 28.70 29.69 -14.05
N GLN A 444 29.34 30.82 -14.36
CA GLN A 444 29.62 31.24 -15.74
C GLN A 444 31.11 31.15 -16.13
N ASP A 445 32.02 30.88 -15.19
CA ASP A 445 33.47 30.85 -15.44
C ASP A 445 34.07 29.44 -15.63
N SER A 446 33.28 28.38 -15.42
CA SER A 446 33.73 26.99 -15.62
C SER A 446 33.49 26.46 -17.05
N GLU A 447 32.66 27.12 -17.87
CA GLU A 447 32.32 26.67 -19.23
C GLU A 447 33.21 27.30 -20.33
N LEU A 448 33.96 28.36 -20.00
CA LEU A 448 34.83 29.06 -20.97
C LEU A 448 36.27 28.54 -21.02
N ARG A 449 36.69 27.65 -20.10
CA ARG A 449 38.04 27.03 -20.10
C ARG A 449 38.13 25.67 -20.79
N ALA A 450 37.04 25.12 -21.31
CA ALA A 450 37.03 23.79 -21.96
C ALA A 450 37.12 23.80 -23.49
N ARG A 451 37.40 24.95 -24.14
CA ARG A 451 37.43 25.07 -25.62
C ARG A 451 38.75 25.54 -26.25
N GLN A 452 39.86 25.56 -25.53
CA GLN A 452 41.17 25.77 -26.13
C GLN A 452 42.09 24.60 -25.81
N LEU A 453 42.29 23.76 -26.84
CA LEU A 453 43.47 22.93 -27.16
C LEU A 453 43.02 21.63 -27.85
N ARG A 454 42.77 21.72 -29.17
CA ARG A 454 42.97 20.59 -30.09
C ARG A 454 43.94 21.05 -31.17
N PRO A 455 45.17 20.55 -31.21
CA PRO A 455 45.94 20.54 -32.43
C PRO A 455 45.61 19.29 -33.26
N ARG A 456 45.47 19.53 -34.56
CA ARG A 456 45.55 18.57 -35.65
C ARG A 456 46.97 17.99 -35.70
N GLY A 457 47.10 16.70 -35.90
CA GLY A 457 48.37 16.07 -36.21
C GLY A 457 48.19 14.58 -36.54
N ASP A 458 48.26 14.27 -37.83
CA ASP A 458 48.50 12.93 -38.34
C ASP A 458 49.89 12.46 -37.87
N LEU A 459 50.02 11.23 -37.38
CA LEU A 459 51.18 10.38 -37.67
C LEU A 459 50.94 8.91 -37.30
N VAL A 460 51.46 8.07 -38.19
CA VAL A 460 51.59 6.61 -38.14
C VAL A 460 52.65 6.20 -37.09
N VAL A 461 52.53 4.98 -36.54
CA VAL A 461 53.60 3.97 -36.27
C VAL A 461 53.44 3.21 -34.93
N SER A 462 53.36 1.88 -35.09
CA SER A 462 53.85 0.72 -34.31
C SER A 462 53.62 0.46 -32.81
N GLU A 463 53.21 -0.81 -32.60
CA GLU A 463 53.71 -1.87 -31.69
C GLU A 463 53.98 -1.61 -30.19
N ALA A 464 53.20 -2.37 -29.41
CA ALA A 464 53.64 -3.44 -28.48
C ALA A 464 53.92 -3.14 -26.98
N VAL A 465 53.49 -4.14 -26.20
CA VAL A 465 53.95 -4.64 -24.87
C VAL A 465 53.28 -4.10 -23.58
N GLY A 466 52.84 -5.05 -22.75
CA GLY A 466 52.83 -5.00 -21.27
C GLY A 466 51.44 -5.12 -20.62
N GLU A 467 50.90 -6.32 -20.34
CA GLU A 467 51.06 -7.16 -19.12
C GLU A 467 50.40 -6.62 -17.82
N ASP A 468 49.44 -7.43 -17.34
CA ASP A 468 49.16 -7.86 -15.96
C ASP A 468 48.94 -6.87 -14.81
N VAL A 469 47.65 -6.63 -14.48
CA VAL A 469 47.13 -6.63 -13.08
C VAL A 469 45.61 -6.87 -13.12
N HIS A 470 45.12 -8.09 -12.84
CA HIS A 470 43.82 -8.32 -12.19
C HIS A 470 43.63 -9.81 -11.84
N ALA A 471 44.07 -10.18 -10.63
CA ALA A 471 43.64 -11.41 -9.97
C ALA A 471 43.33 -11.04 -8.53
N GLY A 472 42.05 -11.02 -8.15
CA GLY A 472 41.66 -10.71 -6.77
C GLY A 472 40.19 -10.45 -6.48
N ILE A 473 39.30 -10.42 -7.48
CA ILE A 473 37.86 -10.12 -7.24
C ILE A 473 36.94 -11.34 -7.51
N ASP A 474 37.41 -12.37 -8.21
CA ASP A 474 36.53 -13.46 -8.67
C ASP A 474 36.16 -14.51 -7.61
N VAL A 475 36.80 -14.53 -6.43
CA VAL A 475 36.53 -15.59 -5.43
C VAL A 475 35.27 -15.34 -4.60
N GLN A 476 34.80 -14.08 -4.51
CA GLN A 476 33.61 -13.76 -3.71
C GLN A 476 32.31 -13.97 -4.49
N GLU A 477 32.32 -13.81 -5.83
CA GLU A 477 31.12 -13.91 -6.66
C GLU A 477 30.65 -15.36 -6.86
N ASP A 478 31.59 -16.33 -6.84
CA ASP A 478 31.26 -17.74 -6.98
C ASP A 478 30.60 -18.33 -5.72
N ALA A 479 30.95 -17.84 -4.53
CA ALA A 479 30.34 -18.28 -3.28
C ALA A 479 28.85 -17.85 -3.17
N ASP A 480 28.53 -16.65 -3.64
CA ASP A 480 27.15 -16.13 -3.63
C ASP A 480 26.28 -16.80 -4.71
N ARG A 481 26.85 -17.17 -5.86
CA ARG A 481 26.15 -17.95 -6.90
C ARG A 481 25.81 -19.37 -6.42
N GLU A 482 26.71 -20.02 -5.68
CA GLU A 482 26.45 -21.37 -5.17
C GLU A 482 25.38 -21.37 -4.06
N ALA A 483 25.37 -20.36 -3.19
CA ALA A 483 24.33 -20.19 -2.17
C ALA A 483 22.95 -19.94 -2.77
N MET A 484 22.86 -19.13 -3.83
CA MET A 484 21.61 -18.82 -4.51
C MET A 484 21.09 -20.01 -5.34
N GLY A 485 21.97 -20.80 -5.95
CA GLY A 485 21.61 -22.04 -6.64
C GLY A 485 20.97 -23.09 -5.71
N ARG A 486 21.44 -23.20 -4.45
CA ARG A 486 20.84 -24.11 -3.46
C ARG A 486 19.46 -23.65 -3.00
N LEU A 487 19.23 -22.34 -2.89
CA LEU A 487 17.93 -21.78 -2.50
C LEU A 487 16.88 -22.01 -3.59
N VAL A 488 17.25 -21.85 -4.86
CA VAL A 488 16.37 -22.10 -6.02
C VAL A 488 16.08 -23.58 -6.20
N SER A 489 17.01 -24.48 -5.85
CA SER A 489 16.77 -25.93 -5.91
C SER A 489 15.85 -26.47 -4.81
N GLN A 490 15.59 -25.69 -3.75
CA GLN A 490 14.71 -26.08 -2.63
C GLN A 490 13.28 -25.55 -2.76
N ILE A 491 13.04 -24.62 -3.68
CA ILE A 491 11.72 -24.12 -4.06
C ILE A 491 11.25 -24.94 -5.28
#